data_AF-A0A0S4XKM1-F1
#
_entry.id   AF-A0A0S4XKM1-F1
#
_cell.length_a   1.000
_cell.length_b   1.000
_cell.length_c   1.000
_cell.angle_alpha   90.00
_cell.angle_beta   90.00
_cell.angle_gamma   90.00
#
_symmetry.space_group_name_H-M   'P 1'
#
loop_
_entity.id
_entity.type
_entity.pdbx_description
1 polymer ?
#
loop_
_entity_poly.entity_id
_entity_poly.type
_entity_poly.pdbx_seq_one_letter_code
_entity_poly.pdbx_strand_id
1 'polypeptide(L)'
;MSDDGEPSGTAGRPILEVLRHHDLDGTLGAVVRYFGGVKLGAGGLVRAYTDAIATALMGAERVERIARTTLTLVTDYADEARIRRWIDDAGYALVDAAYDAGVTLAVRLPVTDEAAARTTLRDLTQGRVVIPD
;
A
#
# COMPACT_ATOMS: atom_id res chain seq x y z
N MET A 1 0.89 -14.10 -15.08
CA MET A 1 0.69 -13.57 -16.44
C MET A 1 0.24 -14.72 -17.32
N SER A 2 -0.87 -14.58 -18.04
CA SER A 2 -1.45 -15.62 -18.90
C SER A 2 -1.94 -14.99 -20.20
N ASP A 3 -1.82 -15.72 -21.32
CA ASP A 3 -2.39 -15.32 -22.62
C ASP A 3 -3.70 -16.06 -22.94
N ASP A 4 -4.14 -16.99 -22.09
CA ASP A 4 -5.44 -17.69 -22.15
C ASP A 4 -5.93 -18.10 -23.55
N GLY A 5 -5.07 -18.80 -24.30
CA GLY A 5 -5.38 -19.31 -25.65
C GLY A 5 -5.06 -18.35 -26.79
N GLU A 6 -4.68 -17.10 -26.51
CA GLU A 6 -4.06 -16.20 -27.49
C GLU A 6 -2.61 -16.62 -27.79
N PRO A 7 -2.04 -16.19 -28.93
CA PRO A 7 -0.61 -16.37 -29.20
C PRO A 7 0.26 -15.83 -28.08
N SER A 8 1.31 -16.57 -27.73
CA SER A 8 2.19 -16.27 -26.60
C SER A 8 2.73 -14.83 -26.65
N GLY A 9 2.57 -14.13 -25.53
CA GLY A 9 3.05 -12.76 -25.31
C GLY A 9 2.25 -11.68 -26.03
N THR A 10 1.04 -11.98 -26.52
CA THR A 10 0.18 -11.01 -27.22
C THR A 10 -0.99 -10.48 -26.40
N ALA A 11 -1.26 -11.04 -25.21
CA ALA A 11 -2.33 -10.60 -24.33
C ALA A 11 -1.82 -10.24 -22.92
N GLY A 12 -1.31 -11.23 -22.17
CA GLY A 12 -0.95 -11.06 -20.77
C GLY A 12 0.23 -10.11 -20.55
N ARG A 13 1.24 -10.16 -21.43
CA ARG A 13 2.41 -9.26 -21.36
C ARG A 13 2.04 -7.80 -21.65
N PRO A 14 1.32 -7.47 -22.74
CA PRO A 14 0.82 -6.11 -22.97
C PRO A 14 0.03 -5.53 -21.79
N ILE A 15 -0.87 -6.31 -21.20
CA ILE A 15 -1.63 -5.90 -20.00
C ILE A 15 -0.67 -5.52 -18.85
N LEU A 16 0.29 -6.38 -18.55
CA LEU A 16 1.25 -6.16 -17.46
C LEU A 16 2.15 -4.94 -17.71
N GLU A 17 2.58 -4.74 -18.96
CA GLU A 17 3.40 -3.59 -19.35
C GLU A 17 2.66 -2.26 -19.12
N VAL A 18 1.36 -2.20 -19.44
CA VAL A 18 0.53 -1.01 -19.17
C VAL A 18 0.40 -0.76 -17.67
N LEU A 19 0.08 -1.78 -16.87
CA LEU A 19 -0.04 -1.62 -15.41
C LEU A 19 1.27 -1.12 -14.79
N ARG A 20 2.41 -1.66 -15.23
CA ARG A 20 3.75 -1.23 -14.78
C ARG A 20 4.10 0.18 -15.21
N HIS A 21 3.77 0.56 -16.45
CA HIS A 21 4.02 1.92 -16.94
C HIS A 21 3.24 2.99 -16.16
N HIS A 22 2.12 2.60 -15.54
CA HIS A 22 1.33 3.46 -14.66
C HIS A 22 1.70 3.32 -13.17
N ASP A 23 2.81 2.67 -12.84
CA ASP A 23 3.31 2.44 -11.47
C ASP A 23 2.26 1.84 -10.51
N LEU A 24 1.40 0.96 -11.04
CA LEU A 24 0.36 0.30 -10.25
C LEU A 24 0.90 -0.94 -9.53
N ASP A 25 0.72 -0.97 -8.21
CA ASP A 25 0.96 -2.14 -7.35
C ASP A 25 -0.38 -2.68 -6.79
N GLY A 26 -0.39 -3.96 -6.39
CA GLY A 26 -1.59 -4.58 -5.80
C GLY A 26 -2.80 -4.67 -6.74
N THR A 27 -2.58 -4.60 -8.05
CA THR A 27 -3.63 -4.53 -9.08
C THR A 27 -3.64 -5.78 -9.96
N LEU A 28 -4.83 -6.20 -10.40
CA LEU A 28 -5.03 -7.25 -11.40
C LEU A 28 -5.78 -6.68 -12.60
N GLY A 29 -5.24 -6.89 -13.80
CA GLY A 29 -5.88 -6.54 -15.07
C GLY A 29 -6.36 -7.79 -15.80
N ALA A 30 -7.58 -7.75 -16.32
CA ALA A 30 -8.16 -8.80 -17.15
C ALA A 30 -8.90 -8.17 -18.34
N VAL A 31 -8.81 -8.81 -19.50
CA VAL A 31 -9.51 -8.40 -20.71
C VAL A 31 -10.28 -9.60 -21.25
N VAL A 32 -11.59 -9.43 -21.39
CA VAL A 32 -12.45 -10.43 -22.05
C VAL A 32 -12.55 -10.07 -23.52
N ARG A 33 -12.15 -11.00 -24.39
CA ARG A 33 -12.19 -10.81 -25.84
C ARG A 33 -13.16 -11.78 -26.49
N TYR A 34 -14.02 -11.26 -27.36
CA TYR A 34 -14.89 -12.04 -28.25
C TYR A 34 -14.36 -11.99 -29.69
N PHE A 35 -14.24 -13.13 -30.36
CA PHE A 35 -13.73 -13.18 -31.75
C PHE A 35 -14.75 -12.61 -32.73
N GLY A 36 -14.36 -11.56 -33.45
CA GLY A 36 -15.25 -10.82 -34.37
C GLY A 36 -15.25 -11.33 -35.83
N GLY A 37 -14.76 -12.54 -36.11
CA GLY A 37 -14.74 -13.10 -37.47
C GLY A 37 -13.49 -12.76 -38.31
N VAL A 38 -12.64 -11.84 -37.86
CA VAL A 38 -11.39 -11.45 -38.55
C VAL A 38 -10.20 -11.57 -37.61
N LYS A 39 -9.10 -12.15 -38.11
CA LYS A 39 -7.84 -12.28 -37.37
C LYS A 39 -7.07 -10.96 -37.39
N LEU A 40 -6.65 -10.50 -36.22
CA LEU A 40 -5.89 -9.24 -36.05
C LEU A 40 -4.38 -9.41 -36.29
N GLY A 41 -3.88 -10.65 -36.28
CA GLY A 41 -2.44 -10.94 -36.21
C GLY A 41 -1.82 -10.53 -34.88
N ALA A 42 -0.57 -10.96 -34.62
CA ALA A 42 0.09 -10.74 -33.33
C ALA A 42 0.19 -9.26 -32.94
N GLY A 43 0.60 -8.38 -33.87
CA GLY A 43 0.70 -6.94 -33.61
C GLY A 43 -0.66 -6.28 -33.38
N GLY A 44 -1.73 -6.78 -34.00
CA GLY A 44 -3.08 -6.29 -33.77
C GLY A 44 -3.62 -6.70 -32.39
N LEU A 45 -3.32 -7.92 -31.94
CA LEU A 45 -3.67 -8.39 -30.60
C LEU A 45 -2.96 -7.57 -29.51
N VAL A 46 -1.65 -7.40 -29.65
CA VAL A 46 -0.85 -6.59 -28.71
C VAL A 46 -1.48 -5.21 -28.53
N ARG A 47 -1.78 -4.50 -29.64
CA ARG A 47 -2.44 -3.19 -29.58
C ARG A 47 -3.81 -3.25 -28.91
N ALA A 48 -4.66 -4.22 -29.28
CA ALA A 48 -6.00 -4.33 -28.71
C ALA A 48 -5.99 -4.57 -27.19
N TYR A 49 -5.10 -5.43 -26.67
CA TYR A 49 -4.99 -5.68 -25.23
C TYR A 49 -4.39 -4.50 -24.47
N THR A 50 -3.39 -3.83 -25.04
CA THR A 50 -2.83 -2.58 -24.50
C THR A 50 -3.92 -1.51 -24.38
N ASP A 51 -4.62 -1.24 -25.48
CA ASP A 51 -5.62 -0.17 -25.55
C ASP A 51 -6.80 -0.43 -24.60
N ALA A 52 -7.23 -1.69 -24.48
CA ALA A 52 -8.32 -2.08 -23.59
C ALA A 52 -8.01 -1.76 -22.11
N ILE A 53 -6.83 -2.13 -21.62
CA ILE A 53 -6.44 -1.84 -20.24
C ILE A 53 -6.13 -0.36 -20.03
N ALA A 54 -5.42 0.28 -20.95
CA ALA A 54 -5.17 1.73 -20.84
C ALA A 54 -6.49 2.52 -20.74
N THR A 55 -7.50 2.12 -21.52
CA THR A 55 -8.83 2.74 -21.47
C THR A 55 -9.52 2.49 -20.13
N ALA A 56 -9.48 1.27 -19.61
CA ALA A 56 -10.04 0.96 -18.29
C ALA A 56 -9.38 1.79 -17.17
N LEU A 57 -8.06 2.02 -17.27
CA LEU A 57 -7.31 2.81 -16.29
C LEU A 57 -7.65 4.31 -16.30
N MET A 58 -8.19 4.86 -17.39
CA MET A 58 -8.59 6.27 -17.42
C MET A 58 -9.76 6.58 -16.47
N GLY A 59 -10.64 5.60 -16.24
CA GLY A 59 -11.79 5.73 -15.34
C GLY A 59 -11.58 5.12 -13.96
N ALA A 60 -10.42 4.50 -13.70
CA ALA A 60 -10.15 3.83 -12.44
C ALA A 60 -9.64 4.84 -11.39
N GLU A 61 -10.28 4.85 -10.23
CA GLU A 61 -9.76 5.59 -9.07
C GLU A 61 -8.45 4.96 -8.60
N ARG A 62 -7.43 5.79 -8.38
CA ARG A 62 -6.13 5.38 -7.87
C ARG A 62 -6.02 5.82 -6.42
N VAL A 63 -5.71 4.86 -5.56
CA VAL A 63 -5.47 5.11 -4.14
C VAL A 63 -4.01 4.83 -3.84
N GLU A 64 -3.42 5.69 -3.00
CA GLU A 64 -2.06 5.48 -2.56
C GLU A 64 -1.98 4.24 -1.65
N ARG A 65 -1.06 3.33 -1.99
CA ARG A 65 -0.79 2.15 -1.18
C ARG A 65 0.36 2.45 -0.22
N ILE A 66 0.01 2.93 0.96
CA ILE A 66 0.98 3.22 2.01
C ILE A 66 1.25 1.95 2.83
N ALA A 67 2.49 1.45 2.79
CA ALA A 67 2.91 0.38 3.68
C ALA A 67 2.90 0.88 5.12
N ARG A 68 2.25 0.15 6.03
CA ARG A 68 2.11 0.51 7.43
C ARG A 68 2.76 -0.53 8.34
N THR A 69 3.35 -0.06 9.43
CA THR A 69 3.89 -0.87 10.53
C THR A 69 3.13 -0.56 11.81
N THR A 70 3.27 -1.41 12.83
CA THR A 70 2.74 -1.16 14.18
C THR A 70 3.90 -1.09 15.16
N LEU A 71 4.08 0.07 15.80
CA LEU A 71 5.02 0.25 16.90
C LEU A 71 4.31 0.01 18.23
N THR A 72 4.93 -0.80 19.08
CA THR A 72 4.51 -0.98 20.47
C THR A 72 5.29 0.00 21.35
N LEU A 73 4.58 0.75 22.19
CA LEU A 73 5.14 1.75 23.09
C LEU A 73 4.79 1.36 24.52
N VAL A 74 5.79 1.19 25.37
CA VAL A 74 5.60 0.94 26.81
C VAL A 74 6.07 2.16 27.58
N THR A 75 5.21 2.72 28.41
CA THR A 75 5.48 3.96 29.13
C THR A 75 4.73 4.03 30.47
N ASP A 76 5.06 5.02 31.28
CA ASP A 76 4.30 5.33 32.50
C ASP A 76 3.09 6.22 32.17
N TYR A 77 2.08 6.20 33.04
CA TYR A 77 0.86 7.02 32.91
C TYR A 77 1.16 8.54 32.77
N ALA A 78 2.30 9.02 33.29
CA ALA A 78 2.70 10.43 33.19
C ALA A 78 3.04 10.89 31.75
N ASP A 79 3.41 9.95 30.88
CA ASP A 79 3.80 10.24 29.50
C ASP A 79 2.69 9.91 28.49
N GLU A 80 1.70 9.10 28.86
CA GLU A 80 0.61 8.65 27.99
C GLU A 80 -0.10 9.81 27.27
N ALA A 81 -0.54 10.83 28.01
CA ALA A 81 -1.30 11.94 27.41
C ALA A 81 -0.50 12.69 26.34
N ARG A 82 0.82 12.82 26.53
CA ARG A 82 1.72 13.42 25.54
C ARG A 82 1.88 12.53 24.32
N ILE A 83 2.04 11.23 24.51
CA ILE A 83 2.16 10.27 23.40
C ILE A 83 0.86 10.23 22.59
N ARG A 84 -0.31 10.15 23.24
CA ARG A 84 -1.62 10.16 22.56
C ARG A 84 -1.80 11.42 21.71
N ARG A 85 -1.46 12.58 22.26
CA ARG A 85 -1.50 13.82 21.51
C ARG A 85 -0.57 13.80 20.29
N TRP A 86 0.64 13.27 20.44
CA TRP A 86 1.56 13.12 19.31
C TRP A 86 1.01 12.17 18.22
N ILE A 87 0.37 11.07 18.61
CA ILE A 87 -0.30 10.14 17.69
C ILE A 87 -1.38 10.89 16.89
N ASP A 88 -2.24 11.64 17.57
CA ASP A 88 -3.34 12.39 16.95
C ASP A 88 -2.83 13.53 16.06
N ASP A 89 -1.89 14.34 16.55
CA ASP A 89 -1.29 15.49 15.83
C ASP A 89 -0.57 15.03 14.55
N ALA A 90 0.01 13.82 14.54
CA ALA A 90 0.67 13.22 13.39
C ALA A 90 -0.29 12.42 12.48
N GLY A 91 -1.57 12.27 12.84
CA GLY A 91 -2.55 11.49 12.08
C GLY A 91 -2.29 9.98 12.08
N TYR A 92 -1.54 9.47 13.05
CA TYR A 92 -1.32 8.04 13.22
C TYR A 92 -2.51 7.38 13.90
N ALA A 93 -2.64 6.06 13.73
CA ALA A 93 -3.76 5.32 14.30
C ALA A 93 -3.34 4.62 15.59
N LEU A 94 -3.96 4.97 16.72
CA LEU A 94 -3.90 4.13 17.90
C LEU A 94 -4.75 2.87 17.66
N VAL A 95 -4.11 1.71 17.60
CA VAL A 95 -4.74 0.42 17.31
C VAL A 95 -5.20 -0.27 18.58
N ASP A 96 -4.41 -0.16 19.64
CA ASP A 96 -4.69 -0.80 20.91
C ASP A 96 -4.05 -0.02 22.08
N ALA A 97 -4.62 -0.18 23.27
CA ALA A 97 -4.11 0.37 24.52
C ALA A 97 -4.37 -0.59 25.67
N ALA A 98 -3.32 -1.01 26.36
CA ALA A 98 -3.40 -1.86 27.54
C ALA A 98 -2.86 -1.12 28.77
N TYR A 99 -3.51 -1.36 29.90
CA TYR A 99 -3.24 -0.71 31.18
C TYR A 99 -2.99 -1.78 32.24
N ASP A 100 -1.79 -1.80 32.79
CA ASP A 100 -1.38 -2.68 33.89
C ASP A 100 -0.45 -1.89 34.82
N ALA A 101 0.72 -2.44 35.18
CA ALA A 101 1.77 -1.72 35.91
C ALA A 101 2.23 -0.42 35.21
N GLY A 102 2.04 -0.34 33.89
CA GLY A 102 2.21 0.86 33.08
C GLY A 102 1.22 0.89 31.92
N VAL A 103 1.51 1.71 30.92
CA VAL A 103 0.69 1.88 29.71
C VAL A 103 1.42 1.27 28.52
N THR A 104 0.74 0.39 27.79
CA THR A 104 1.20 -0.14 26.51
C THR A 104 0.30 0.36 25.39
N LEU A 105 0.85 1.07 24.42
CA LEU A 105 0.12 1.61 23.26
C LEU A 105 0.63 0.94 21.99
N ALA A 106 -0.28 0.49 21.13
CA ALA A 106 0.05 0.03 19.78
C ALA A 106 -0.34 1.12 18.78
N VAL A 107 0.65 1.75 18.15
CA VAL A 107 0.43 2.79 17.13
C VAL A 107 0.75 2.27 15.74
N ARG A 108 -0.16 2.47 14.79
CA ARG A 108 0.03 2.13 13.38
C ARG A 108 0.29 3.39 12.58
N LEU A 109 1.40 3.38 11.85
CA LEU A 109 1.94 4.50 11.09
C LEU A 109 2.58 4.02 9.77
N PRO A 110 2.87 4.91 8.81
CA PRO A 110 3.66 4.56 7.64
C PRO A 110 5.02 3.98 8.02
N VAL A 111 5.48 2.95 7.29
CA VAL A 111 6.82 2.35 7.50
C VAL A 111 7.92 3.40 7.34
N THR A 112 7.72 4.36 6.44
CA THR A 112 8.65 5.48 6.20
C THR A 112 8.86 6.37 7.42
N ASP A 113 7.88 6.41 8.33
CA ASP A 113 7.89 7.32 9.46
C ASP A 113 8.44 6.66 10.73
N GLU A 114 8.67 5.33 10.70
CA GLU A 114 9.07 4.55 11.87
C GLU A 114 10.33 5.09 12.55
N ALA A 115 11.40 5.37 11.78
CA ALA A 115 12.66 5.85 12.33
C ALA A 115 12.53 7.25 12.96
N ALA A 116 11.76 8.14 12.33
CA ALA A 116 11.48 9.47 12.83
C ALA A 116 10.61 9.40 14.10
N ALA A 117 9.57 8.57 14.09
CA ALA A 117 8.70 8.33 15.22
C ALA A 117 9.47 7.84 16.45
N ARG A 118 10.36 6.86 16.29
CA ARG A 118 11.21 6.36 17.39
C ARG A 118 12.07 7.48 18.00
N THR A 119 12.62 8.38 17.18
CA THR A 119 13.41 9.53 17.65
C THR A 119 12.52 10.53 18.40
N THR A 120 11.41 10.95 17.80
CA THR A 120 10.49 11.92 18.41
C THR A 120 9.90 11.43 19.73
N LEU A 121 9.53 10.15 19.82
CA LEU A 121 8.98 9.55 21.04
C LEU A 121 10.02 9.52 22.17
N ARG A 122 11.28 9.24 21.86
CA ARG A 122 12.38 9.32 22.84
C ARG A 122 12.56 10.75 23.33
N ASP A 123 12.57 11.74 22.43
CA ASP A 123 12.72 13.15 22.82
C ASP A 123 11.53 13.63 23.67
N LEU A 124 10.31 13.31 23.25
CA LEU A 124 9.06 13.69 23.92
C LEU A 124 8.97 13.17 25.37
N THR A 125 9.50 11.97 25.60
CA THR A 125 9.47 11.30 26.91
C THR A 125 10.80 11.38 27.65
N GLN A 126 11.78 12.14 27.13
CA GLN A 126 13.13 12.21 27.67
C GLN A 126 13.77 10.82 27.85
N GLY A 127 13.48 9.90 26.93
CA GLY A 127 13.99 8.54 26.90
C GLY A 127 13.26 7.54 27.79
N ARG A 128 12.18 7.92 28.48
CA ARG A 128 11.43 7.01 29.37
C ARG A 128 10.56 5.99 28.62
N VAL A 129 10.15 6.28 27.39
CA VAL A 129 9.40 5.30 26.58
C VAL A 129 10.31 4.13 26.17
N VAL A 130 9.82 2.92 26.36
CA VAL A 130 10.44 1.70 25.83
C VAL A 130 9.71 1.34 24.54
N ILE A 131 10.47 1.16 23.46
CA ILE A 131 9.95 0.74 22.15
C ILE A 131 10.60 -0.61 21.85
N PRO A 132 9.91 -1.74 22.07
CA PRO A 132 10.42 -3.06 21.71
C PRO A 132 10.75 -3.14 20.21
N ASP A 133 11.65 -4.07 19.87
CA ASP A 133 12.00 -4.36 18.47
C ASP A 133 10.83 -4.96 17.70
#